data_AF-A0A7S2YQ64-F1
#
_entry.id   AF-A0A7S2YQ64-F1
#
_cell.length_a   1.000
_cell.length_b   1.000
_cell.length_c   1.000
_cell.angle_alpha   90.00
_cell.angle_beta   90.00
_cell.angle_gamma   90.00
#
_symmetry.space_group_name_H-M   'P 1'
#
loop_
_entity.id
_entity.type
_entity.pdbx_description
1 polymer ?
#
loop_
_entity_poly.entity_id
_entity_poly.type
_entity_poly.pdbx_seq_one_letter_code
_entity_poly.pdbx_strand_id
1 'polypeptide(L)'
;FPPGDFEDVRKVEKLSVGYATVAKKVDVKRLKQDLWTEIESVMVAPEEKSSVEEDTKEDSMDVPDEITPVKTPCKSTGPLSFYDTVQEMERNKKQADVSLPYYFICQLHLANEKGLYLESRGLNDFVIHKQAPVQEE
;
A
#
# COMPACT_ATOMS: atom_id res chain seq x y z
N PHE A 1 26.79 -5.57 -60.73
CA PHE A 1 26.88 -5.57 -59.27
C PHE A 1 27.67 -6.80 -58.84
N PRO A 2 28.72 -6.67 -58.00
CA PRO A 2 29.35 -7.81 -57.36
C PRO A 2 28.42 -8.37 -56.26
N PRO A 3 28.49 -9.68 -55.94
CA PRO A 3 27.75 -10.27 -54.82
C PRO A 3 28.46 -9.99 -53.49
N GLY A 4 28.35 -8.76 -52.98
CA GLY A 4 28.98 -8.32 -51.73
C GLY A 4 28.23 -8.81 -50.49
N ASP A 5 28.81 -9.80 -49.81
CA ASP A 5 28.88 -9.94 -48.34
C ASP A 5 27.66 -9.49 -47.50
N PHE A 6 26.54 -10.22 -47.61
CA PHE A 6 25.39 -10.07 -46.71
C PHE A 6 25.60 -10.68 -45.31
N GLU A 7 26.80 -11.18 -44.97
CA GLU A 7 27.06 -11.84 -43.68
C GLU A 7 27.04 -10.87 -42.49
N ASP A 8 27.60 -9.66 -42.64
CA ASP A 8 27.61 -8.66 -41.58
C ASP A 8 26.21 -8.09 -41.29
N VAL A 9 25.32 -8.06 -42.29
CA VAL A 9 23.91 -7.60 -42.15
C VAL A 9 23.10 -8.50 -41.18
N ARG A 10 23.61 -9.70 -40.85
CA ARG A 10 22.96 -10.65 -39.92
C ARG A 10 23.68 -10.78 -38.57
N LYS A 11 24.75 -10.02 -38.31
CA LYS A 11 25.41 -10.02 -36.99
C LYS A 11 24.67 -9.11 -36.01
N VAL A 12 23.93 -9.72 -35.09
CA VAL A 12 23.34 -9.03 -33.93
C VAL A 12 24.26 -9.22 -32.72
N GLU A 13 24.52 -8.13 -31.99
CA GLU A 13 25.37 -8.15 -30.80
C GLU A 13 24.71 -8.91 -29.64
N LYS A 14 25.50 -9.69 -28.89
CA LYS A 14 25.00 -10.54 -27.81
C LYS A 14 24.82 -9.75 -26.51
N LEU A 15 23.65 -9.13 -26.36
CA LEU A 15 23.25 -8.47 -25.11
C LEU A 15 23.14 -9.50 -23.97
N SER A 16 24.01 -9.37 -22.95
CA SER A 16 24.00 -10.21 -21.76
C SER A 16 22.91 -9.76 -20.77
N VAL A 17 21.67 -10.18 -21.00
CA VAL A 17 20.54 -9.87 -20.11
C VAL A 17 20.69 -10.58 -18.76
N GLY A 18 20.76 -9.82 -17.67
CA GLY A 18 20.73 -10.35 -16.31
C GLY A 18 19.37 -10.94 -15.96
N TYR A 19 19.35 -12.15 -15.41
CA TYR A 19 18.15 -12.87 -15.00
C TYR A 19 18.09 -13.03 -13.47
N ALA A 20 16.87 -13.10 -12.93
CA ALA A 20 16.66 -13.34 -11.50
C ALA A 20 16.97 -14.81 -11.15
N THR A 21 17.90 -15.02 -10.22
CA THR A 21 18.29 -16.35 -9.73
C THR A 21 17.52 -16.79 -8.47
N VAL A 22 16.80 -15.86 -7.83
CA VAL A 22 16.10 -16.07 -6.55
C VAL A 22 14.59 -15.93 -6.75
N ALA A 23 13.82 -16.90 -6.28
CA ALA A 23 12.37 -16.83 -6.27
C ALA A 23 11.88 -15.90 -5.13
N LYS A 24 11.11 -14.86 -5.48
CA LYS A 24 10.43 -14.01 -4.51
C LYS A 24 9.26 -14.76 -3.86
N LYS A 25 9.15 -14.73 -2.54
CA LYS A 25 8.05 -15.33 -1.76
C LYS A 25 7.31 -14.23 -0.98
N VAL A 26 6.04 -14.02 -1.30
CA VAL A 26 5.14 -13.08 -0.61
C VAL A 26 4.11 -13.86 0.18
N ASP A 27 3.86 -13.47 1.43
CA ASP A 27 2.73 -14.01 2.21
C ASP A 27 1.49 -13.15 1.98
N VAL A 28 0.57 -13.67 1.16
CA VAL A 28 -0.68 -13.00 0.79
C VAL A 28 -1.67 -12.89 1.96
N LYS A 29 -1.63 -13.82 2.94
CA LYS A 29 -2.51 -13.74 4.12
C LYS A 29 -2.06 -12.59 5.02
N ARG A 30 -0.76 -12.53 5.33
CA ARG A 30 -0.19 -11.43 6.09
C ARG A 30 -0.34 -10.09 5.35
N LEU A 31 -0.10 -10.05 4.04
CA LEU A 31 -0.30 -8.85 3.21
C LEU A 31 -1.72 -8.29 3.35
N LYS A 32 -2.75 -9.16 3.23
CA LYS A 32 -4.14 -8.77 3.42
C LYS A 32 -4.45 -8.31 4.85
N GLN A 33 -3.85 -8.93 5.86
CA GLN A 33 -4.02 -8.52 7.26
C GLN A 33 -3.39 -7.15 7.52
N ASP A 34 -2.12 -6.97 7.17
CA ASP A 34 -1.37 -5.71 7.33
C ASP A 34 -2.08 -4.55 6.59
N LEU A 35 -2.63 -4.81 5.39
CA LEU A 35 -3.40 -3.84 4.58
C LEU A 35 -4.79 -3.56 5.18
N TRP A 36 -5.52 -4.58 5.64
CA TRP A 36 -6.83 -4.42 6.27
C TRP A 36 -6.76 -3.64 7.58
N THR A 37 -5.76 -3.91 8.42
CA THR A 37 -5.57 -3.18 9.68
C THR A 37 -5.30 -1.69 9.45
N GLU A 38 -4.56 -1.32 8.40
CA GLU A 38 -4.35 0.10 8.06
C GLU A 38 -5.70 0.77 7.69
N ILE A 39 -6.46 0.16 6.79
CA ILE A 39 -7.79 0.62 6.34
C ILE A 39 -8.76 0.76 7.52
N GLU A 40 -8.86 -0.27 8.36
CA GLU A 40 -9.76 -0.31 9.52
C GLU A 40 -9.35 0.73 10.57
N SER A 41 -8.05 0.97 10.78
CA SER A 41 -7.56 1.98 11.73
C SER A 41 -7.91 3.43 11.35
N VAL A 42 -8.05 3.70 10.04
CA VAL A 42 -8.51 5.02 9.55
C VAL A 42 -10.03 5.10 9.55
N MET A 43 -10.74 4.02 9.22
CA MET A 43 -12.22 3.99 9.17
C MET A 43 -12.91 3.96 10.54
N VAL A 44 -12.25 3.49 11.60
CA VAL A 44 -12.83 3.39 12.96
C VAL A 44 -12.63 4.68 13.78
N ALA A 45 -11.75 5.58 13.34
CA ALA A 45 -11.67 6.92 13.92
C ALA A 45 -12.75 7.84 13.28
N PRO A 46 -13.78 8.34 14.01
CA PRO A 46 -13.71 8.66 15.44
C PRO A 46 -15.03 8.45 16.24
N GLU A 47 -15.35 7.25 16.72
CA GLU A 47 -16.24 7.09 17.89
C GLU A 47 -15.70 6.06 18.91
N GLU A 48 -15.80 6.45 20.19
CA GLU A 48 -15.59 5.73 21.46
C GLU A 48 -14.35 4.82 21.66
N LYS A 49 -13.53 5.18 22.67
CA LYS A 49 -12.56 4.29 23.31
C LYS A 49 -13.20 3.52 24.46
N SER A 50 -13.36 2.22 24.33
CA SER A 50 -13.42 1.23 25.43
C SER A 50 -13.03 -0.15 24.87
N SER A 51 -12.37 -1.08 25.57
CA SER A 51 -12.04 -1.22 27.00
C SER A 51 -10.52 -1.48 27.17
N VAL A 52 -9.80 -0.83 28.12
CA VAL A 52 -9.60 -1.22 29.55
C VAL A 52 -8.94 -2.61 29.71
N GLU A 53 -7.69 -2.74 30.21
CA GLU A 53 -6.61 -1.74 30.31
C GLU A 53 -5.24 -2.33 29.83
N GLU A 54 -4.10 -2.53 30.51
CA GLU A 54 -3.50 -2.37 31.87
C GLU A 54 -1.95 -2.33 31.65
N ASP A 55 -1.01 -1.80 32.45
CA ASP A 55 -0.91 -0.77 33.51
C ASP A 55 0.60 -0.37 33.64
N THR A 56 0.96 0.61 34.47
CA THR A 56 2.31 1.15 34.80
C THR A 56 3.01 1.98 33.68
N LYS A 57 3.19 3.32 33.76
CA LYS A 57 3.94 4.20 34.72
C LYS A 57 5.47 4.23 34.47
N GLU A 58 6.26 5.31 34.62
CA GLU A 58 6.13 6.76 34.98
C GLU A 58 7.53 7.43 34.68
N ASP A 59 7.82 8.73 34.55
CA ASP A 59 7.09 10.02 34.55
C ASP A 59 7.99 11.18 33.97
N SER A 60 7.47 12.41 33.84
CA SER A 60 8.13 13.74 33.92
C SER A 60 8.89 14.40 32.74
N MET A 61 8.43 15.62 32.39
CA MET A 61 9.15 16.85 31.91
C MET A 61 9.91 16.81 30.55
N ASP A 62 10.17 17.92 29.84
CA ASP A 62 9.96 19.38 30.09
C ASP A 62 9.39 20.13 28.84
N VAL A 63 9.57 21.47 28.70
CA VAL A 63 8.80 22.35 27.79
C VAL A 63 9.63 22.86 26.54
N PRO A 64 9.36 23.98 25.81
CA PRO A 64 9.39 23.97 24.33
C PRO A 64 10.49 24.81 23.63
N ASP A 65 10.63 24.71 22.29
CA ASP A 65 10.32 25.77 21.27
C ASP A 65 10.99 25.53 19.87
N GLU A 66 10.65 26.37 18.89
CA GLU A 66 11.26 26.66 17.56
C GLU A 66 11.35 25.59 16.44
N ILE A 67 10.23 25.46 15.72
CA ILE A 67 10.10 25.68 14.26
C ILE A 67 11.17 25.07 13.32
N THR A 68 10.82 23.97 12.63
CA THR A 68 11.25 23.65 11.25
C THR A 68 10.11 22.89 10.53
N PRO A 69 10.06 22.83 9.18
CA PRO A 69 8.78 22.71 8.47
C PRO A 69 8.07 21.35 8.64
N VAL A 70 6.83 21.46 9.11
CA VAL A 70 5.89 20.38 9.37
C VAL A 70 5.65 19.51 8.13
N LYS A 71 6.11 18.25 8.19
CA LYS A 71 5.44 17.12 7.54
C LYS A 71 4.85 16.21 8.63
N THR A 72 3.76 16.67 9.24
CA THR A 72 2.88 15.80 10.01
C THR A 72 2.49 14.59 9.15
N PRO A 73 2.51 13.36 9.67
CA PRO A 73 1.64 12.31 9.16
C PRO A 73 0.21 12.74 9.49
N CYS A 74 -0.40 13.50 8.59
CA CYS A 74 -1.80 13.89 8.73
C CYS A 74 -2.64 12.62 8.71
N LYS A 75 -3.16 12.23 9.88
CA LYS A 75 -4.35 11.38 9.96
C LYS A 75 -5.53 12.20 9.43
N SER A 76 -5.63 12.28 8.11
CA SER A 76 -6.69 12.96 7.40
C SER A 76 -8.01 12.28 7.72
N THR A 77 -8.91 13.00 8.38
CA THR A 77 -10.33 12.65 8.53
C THR A 77 -11.05 12.88 7.20
N GLY A 78 -10.58 12.19 6.16
CA GLY A 78 -10.97 12.36 4.77
C GLY A 78 -10.97 11.03 4.00
N PRO A 79 -11.33 11.04 2.72
CA PRO A 79 -11.44 9.83 1.90
C PRO A 79 -10.11 9.06 1.84
N LEU A 80 -10.12 7.78 2.21
CA LEU A 80 -8.94 6.93 2.25
C LEU A 80 -8.45 6.61 0.82
N SER A 81 -7.30 7.15 0.44
CA SER A 81 -6.60 6.86 -0.82
C SER A 81 -5.92 5.49 -0.76
N PHE A 82 -6.03 4.72 -1.85
CA PHE A 82 -5.22 3.51 -2.02
C PHE A 82 -3.73 3.84 -2.15
N TYR A 83 -3.37 4.88 -2.90
CA TYR A 83 -1.98 5.30 -3.07
C TYR A 83 -1.31 5.65 -1.74
N ASP A 84 -1.95 6.47 -0.90
CA ASP A 84 -1.39 6.86 0.40
C ASP A 84 -1.24 5.65 1.34
N THR A 85 -2.23 4.75 1.34
CA THR A 85 -2.19 3.50 2.12
C THR A 85 -1.01 2.62 1.72
N VAL A 86 -0.77 2.44 0.42
CA VAL A 86 0.38 1.67 -0.08
C VAL A 86 1.70 2.37 0.20
N GLN A 87 1.77 3.70 0.07
CA GLN A 87 2.99 4.47 0.33
C GLN A 87 3.45 4.32 1.79
N GLU A 88 2.55 4.39 2.76
CA GLU A 88 2.91 4.21 4.18
C GLU A 88 3.23 2.73 4.50
N MET A 89 2.59 1.76 3.83
CA MET A 89 2.95 0.33 3.92
C MET A 89 4.37 0.04 3.38
N GLU A 90 4.73 0.59 2.22
CA GLU A 90 6.07 0.47 1.64
C GLU A 90 7.14 1.21 2.46
N ARG A 91 6.81 2.41 2.98
CA ARG A 91 7.69 3.19 3.86
C ARG A 91 8.05 2.41 5.14
N ASN A 92 7.05 1.80 5.78
CA ASN A 92 7.24 0.99 6.97
C ASN A 92 7.84 -0.40 6.68
N LYS A 93 8.02 -0.77 5.40
CA LYS A 93 8.63 -2.03 4.93
C LYS A 93 8.08 -3.27 5.65
N LYS A 94 6.77 -3.27 5.97
CA LYS A 94 6.09 -4.38 6.67
C LYS A 94 6.31 -5.71 5.95
N GLN A 95 6.46 -5.66 4.62
CA GLN A 95 6.93 -6.75 3.78
C GLN A 95 7.97 -6.24 2.77
N ALA A 96 9.01 -7.03 2.51
CA ALA A 96 9.99 -6.76 1.46
C ALA A 96 9.52 -7.34 0.10
N ASP A 97 10.05 -6.80 -1.00
CA ASP A 97 9.95 -7.33 -2.37
C ASP A 97 8.55 -7.40 -3.03
N VAL A 98 7.49 -6.98 -2.33
CA VAL A 98 6.14 -6.74 -2.86
C VAL A 98 6.14 -5.51 -3.78
N SER A 99 5.35 -5.53 -4.86
CA SER A 99 5.17 -4.39 -5.76
C SER A 99 3.71 -3.98 -5.89
N LEU A 100 3.45 -2.73 -6.30
CA LEU A 100 2.13 -2.10 -6.42
C LEU A 100 0.99 -3.02 -6.96
N PRO A 101 1.18 -3.86 -8.01
CA PRO A 101 0.14 -4.78 -8.48
C PRO A 101 -0.33 -5.79 -7.44
N TYR A 102 0.54 -6.27 -6.53
CA TYR A 102 0.14 -7.20 -5.47
C TYR A 102 -0.74 -6.53 -4.42
N TYR A 103 -0.43 -5.30 -4.03
CA TYR A 103 -1.29 -4.50 -3.16
C TYR A 103 -2.66 -4.27 -3.81
N PHE A 104 -2.69 -3.92 -5.10
CA PHE A 104 -3.93 -3.73 -5.86
C PHE A 104 -4.78 -5.01 -5.94
N ILE A 105 -4.18 -6.15 -6.30
CA ILE A 105 -4.89 -7.44 -6.34
C ILE A 105 -5.44 -7.80 -4.95
N CYS A 106 -4.67 -7.59 -3.88
CA CYS A 106 -5.15 -7.82 -2.51
C CYS A 106 -6.29 -6.88 -2.11
N GLN A 107 -6.23 -5.60 -2.53
CA GLN A 107 -7.29 -4.62 -2.27
C GLN A 107 -8.62 -4.99 -2.94
N LEU A 108 -8.58 -5.49 -4.19
CA LEU A 108 -9.77 -6.00 -4.88
C LEU A 108 -10.37 -7.23 -4.18
N HIS A 109 -9.53 -8.11 -3.63
CA HIS A 109 -10.01 -9.26 -2.85
C HIS A 109 -10.59 -8.82 -1.50
N LEU A 110 -9.96 -7.87 -0.80
CA LEU A 110 -10.49 -7.31 0.44
C LEU A 110 -11.85 -6.61 0.22
N ALA A 111 -12.04 -5.93 -0.91
CA ALA A 111 -13.34 -5.32 -1.24
C ALA A 111 -14.47 -6.35 -1.28
N ASN A 112 -14.23 -7.51 -1.90
CA ASN A 112 -15.18 -8.62 -1.95
C ASN A 112 -15.31 -9.35 -0.59
N GLU A 113 -14.23 -9.48 0.18
CA GLU A 113 -14.19 -10.20 1.47
C GLU A 113 -14.74 -9.38 2.65
N LYS A 114 -14.81 -8.05 2.54
CA LYS A 114 -15.17 -7.13 3.63
C LYS A 114 -16.34 -6.19 3.31
N GLY A 115 -16.84 -6.17 2.07
CA GLY A 115 -17.85 -5.19 1.64
C GLY A 115 -17.27 -3.79 1.59
N LEU A 116 -16.28 -3.56 0.72
CA LEU A 116 -15.73 -2.22 0.46
C LEU A 116 -16.14 -1.76 -0.94
N TYR A 117 -16.58 -0.51 -1.03
CA TYR A 117 -16.85 0.16 -2.28
C TYR A 117 -15.62 0.96 -2.71
N LEU A 118 -15.18 0.80 -3.96
CA LEU A 118 -13.98 1.44 -4.51
C LEU A 118 -14.38 2.51 -5.54
N GLU A 119 -14.19 3.78 -5.20
CA GLU A 119 -14.52 4.92 -6.06
C GLU A 119 -13.27 5.35 -6.86
N SER A 120 -13.24 5.04 -8.16
CA SER A 120 -12.12 5.43 -9.03
C SER A 120 -12.05 6.95 -9.22
N ARG A 121 -10.88 7.53 -8.95
CA ARG A 121 -10.53 8.92 -9.34
C ARG A 121 -9.64 8.94 -10.59
N GLY A 122 -9.85 7.96 -11.48
CA GLY A 122 -9.05 7.71 -12.67
C GLY A 122 -8.17 6.47 -12.55
N LEU A 123 -7.07 6.44 -13.32
CA LEU A 123 -6.16 5.29 -13.41
C LEU A 123 -5.05 5.30 -12.35
N ASN A 124 -4.85 6.41 -11.65
CA ASN A 124 -3.73 6.60 -10.72
C ASN A 124 -4.06 6.22 -9.28
N ASP A 125 -5.32 6.40 -8.86
CA ASP A 125 -5.78 6.18 -7.49
C ASP A 125 -7.31 5.96 -7.41
N PHE A 126 -7.76 5.38 -6.31
CA PHE A 126 -9.17 5.20 -5.97
C PHE A 126 -9.39 5.35 -4.46
N VAL A 127 -10.57 5.83 -4.09
CA VAL A 127 -10.99 5.98 -2.70
C VAL A 127 -11.64 4.69 -2.20
N ILE A 128 -11.28 4.27 -0.99
CA ILE A 128 -11.81 3.09 -0.33
C ILE A 128 -12.91 3.52 0.65
N HIS A 129 -14.14 3.08 0.43
CA HIS A 129 -15.31 3.31 1.29
C HIS A 129 -15.79 2.00 1.90
N LYS A 130 -16.34 2.04 3.12
CA LYS A 130 -17.02 0.88 3.74
C LYS A 130 -18.46 0.81 3.25
N GLN A 131 -18.91 -0.34 2.77
CA GLN A 131 -20.31 -0.52 2.38
C GLN A 131 -21.19 -0.57 3.63
N ALA A 132 -22.11 0.37 3.76
CA ALA A 132 -23.19 0.29 4.75
C ALA A 132 -24.13 -0.88 4.41
N PRO A 133 -24.72 -1.56 5.41
CA PRO A 133 -25.72 -2.58 5.13
C PRO A 133 -26.91 -1.96 4.40
N VAL A 134 -27.21 -2.47 3.20
CA VAL A 134 -28.40 -2.08 2.46
C VAL A 134 -29.61 -2.57 3.25
N GLN A 135 -30.48 -1.65 3.65
CA GLN A 135 -31.80 -1.99 4.17
C GLN A 135 -32.68 -2.30 2.96
N GLU A 136 -33.04 -3.57 2.78
CA GLU A 136 -34.06 -4.00 1.82
C GLU A 136 -35.44 -3.78 2.45
N GLU A 137 -36.31 -3.03 1.77
CA GLU A 137 -37.76 -2.92 2.03
C GLU A 137 -38.57 -3.87 1.13
#